data_AF-A0A923QVC5-F1
#
_entry.id   AF-A0A923QVC5-F1
#
_cell.length_a   1.000
_cell.length_b   1.000
_cell.length_c   1.000
_cell.angle_alpha   90.00
_cell.angle_beta   90.00
_cell.angle_gamma   90.00
#
_symmetry.space_group_name_H-M   'P 1'
#
loop_
_entity.id
_entity.type
_entity.pdbx_description
1 polymer ?
#
loop_
_entity_poly.entity_id
_entity_poly.type
_entity_poly.pdbx_seq_one_letter_code
_entity_poly.pdbx_strand_id
1 'polypeptide(L)'
;MAKKSRPELRLGIWKRTSRGTYVVARADLLTAIEKSGFSHEQIASRMGASLHHLNESLDGMEITVWSAMFIEWSLTPDTRVNRMRDF
;
A
#
# COMPACT_ATOMS: atom_id res chain seq x y z
N MET A 1 22.24 2.58 -19.14
CA MET A 1 20.84 3.01 -18.86
C MET A 1 20.28 2.09 -17.79
N ALA A 2 20.11 2.57 -16.56
CA ALA A 2 19.45 1.79 -15.52
C ALA A 2 18.00 1.54 -15.96
N LYS A 3 17.62 0.28 -16.16
CA LYS A 3 16.20 -0.09 -16.30
C LYS A 3 15.51 0.45 -15.05
N LYS A 4 14.67 1.47 -15.18
CA LYS A 4 13.79 1.92 -14.10
C LYS A 4 12.95 0.71 -13.73
N SER A 5 13.36 0.00 -12.68
CA SER A 5 12.62 -1.13 -12.13
C SER A 5 11.23 -0.59 -11.83
N ARG A 6 10.22 -1.13 -12.52
CA ARG A 6 8.84 -0.78 -12.20
C ARG A 6 8.66 -1.11 -10.73
N PRO A 7 8.06 -0.24 -9.93
CA PRO A 7 7.75 -0.61 -8.57
C PRO A 7 6.87 -1.85 -8.58
N GLU A 8 7.35 -2.89 -7.91
CA GLU A 8 6.68 -4.19 -7.85
C GLU A 8 5.80 -4.20 -6.61
N LEU A 9 4.50 -4.37 -6.83
CA LEU A 9 3.54 -4.70 -5.78
C LEU A 9 3.72 -6.18 -5.42
N ARG A 10 4.01 -6.47 -4.16
CA ARG A 10 4.46 -7.76 -3.62
C ARG A 10 3.39 -8.47 -2.80
N LEU A 11 2.38 -7.75 -2.30
CA LEU A 11 1.32 -8.38 -1.51
C LEU A 11 0.44 -9.32 -2.34
N GLY A 12 0.48 -9.24 -3.67
CA GLY A 12 -0.29 -10.12 -4.56
C GLY A 12 -1.81 -9.93 -4.50
N ILE A 13 -2.30 -9.01 -3.66
CA ILE A 13 -3.74 -8.70 -3.48
C ILE A 13 -4.29 -7.76 -4.55
N TRP A 14 -3.40 -7.09 -5.29
CA TRP A 14 -3.77 -6.04 -6.23
C TRP A 14 -4.11 -6.61 -7.61
N LYS A 15 -5.33 -6.36 -8.07
CA LYS A 15 -5.77 -6.66 -9.43
C LYS A 15 -5.64 -5.42 -10.29
N ARG A 16 -4.83 -5.49 -11.33
CA ARG A 16 -4.75 -4.42 -12.34
C ARG A 16 -6.02 -4.39 -13.18
N THR A 17 -6.61 -3.21 -13.38
CA THR A 17 -7.85 -3.05 -14.16
C THR A 17 -7.57 -2.37 -15.51
N SER A 18 -7.34 -1.05 -15.52
CA SER A 18 -7.15 -0.24 -16.72
C SER A 18 -5.80 0.51 -16.68
N ARG A 19 -5.67 1.69 -17.31
CA ARG A 19 -4.39 2.41 -17.56
C ARG A 19 -3.61 2.77 -16.28
N GLY A 20 -2.96 1.79 -15.66
CA GLY A 20 -2.13 1.98 -14.46
C GLY A 20 -2.92 2.09 -13.16
N THR A 21 -4.20 1.69 -13.15
CA THR A 21 -5.04 1.60 -11.97
C THR A 21 -5.16 0.16 -11.46
N TYR A 22 -5.49 0.04 -10.18
CA TYR A 22 -5.57 -1.19 -9.42
C TYR A 22 -6.83 -1.18 -8.56
N VAL A 23 -7.40 -2.36 -8.37
CA VAL A 23 -8.47 -2.64 -7.41
C VAL A 23 -8.03 -3.80 -6.52
N VAL A 24 -8.55 -3.87 -5.31
CA VAL A 24 -8.34 -4.98 -4.38
C VAL A 24 -9.67 -5.35 -3.76
N ALA A 25 -9.90 -6.64 -3.50
CA ALA A 25 -11.08 -7.05 -2.76
C ALA A 25 -10.94 -6.57 -1.31
N ARG A 26 -12.01 -5.98 -0.76
CA ARG A 26 -12.03 -5.47 0.61
C ARG A 26 -11.53 -6.49 1.64
N ALA A 27 -11.94 -7.76 1.49
CA ALA A 27 -11.52 -8.84 2.39
C ALA A 27 -10.00 -9.11 2.34
N ASP A 28 -9.39 -9.08 1.16
CA ASP A 28 -7.95 -9.30 1.00
C ASP A 28 -7.15 -8.14 1.60
N LEU A 29 -7.63 -6.90 1.42
CA LEU A 29 -7.01 -5.71 1.99
C LEU A 29 -7.09 -5.70 3.52
N LEU A 30 -8.25 -6.05 4.09
CA LEU A 30 -8.40 -6.18 5.54
C LEU A 30 -7.51 -7.30 6.10
N THR A 31 -7.43 -8.43 5.41
CA THR A 31 -6.52 -9.52 5.78
C THR A 31 -5.06 -9.07 5.76
N ALA A 32 -4.66 -8.25 4.78
CA ALA A 32 -3.31 -7.69 4.72
C ALA A 32 -3.04 -6.70 5.87
N ILE A 33 -4.03 -5.88 6.25
CA ILE A 33 -3.97 -5.00 7.41
C ILE A 33 -3.77 -5.80 8.69
N GLU A 34 -4.57 -6.84 8.92
CA GLU A 34 -4.46 -7.70 10.10
C GLU A 34 -3.10 -8.42 10.16
N LYS A 35 -2.64 -8.95 9.03
CA LYS A 35 -1.34 -9.63 8.92
C LYS A 35 -0.14 -8.70 9.04
N SER A 36 -0.33 -7.38 8.88
CA SER A 36 0.76 -6.40 9.00
C SER A 36 1.36 -6.36 10.41
N GLY A 37 0.56 -6.71 11.42
CA GLY A 37 0.96 -6.61 12.83
C GLY A 37 1.07 -5.18 13.36
N PHE A 38 0.67 -4.16 12.58
CA PHE A 38 0.65 -2.77 13.01
C PHE A 38 -0.69 -2.39 13.65
N SER A 39 -0.66 -1.51 14.65
CA SER A 39 -1.87 -0.90 15.17
C SER A 39 -2.49 0.04 14.14
N HIS A 40 -3.80 0.30 14.25
CA HIS A 40 -4.48 1.26 13.37
C HIS A 40 -3.82 2.64 13.37
N GLU A 41 -3.34 3.11 14.52
CA GLU A 41 -2.61 4.38 14.63
C GLU A 41 -1.29 4.36 13.87
N GLN A 42 -0.52 3.27 13.96
CA GLN A 42 0.72 3.11 13.21
C GLN A 42 0.47 3.08 11.71
N ILE A 43 -0.58 2.39 11.25
CA ILE A 43 -0.97 2.33 9.85
C ILE A 43 -1.37 3.73 9.36
N ALA A 44 -2.24 4.44 10.09
CA ALA A 44 -2.67 5.79 9.75
C ALA A 44 -1.48 6.77 9.68
N SER A 45 -0.57 6.71 10.65
CA SER A 45 0.65 7.52 10.69
C SER A 45 1.57 7.25 9.49
N ARG A 46 1.74 5.99 9.08
CA ARG A 46 2.56 5.61 7.92
C ARG A 46 1.92 6.02 6.60
N MET A 47 0.61 5.92 6.50
CA MET A 47 -0.11 6.27 5.28
C MET A 47 -0.13 7.78 5.04
N GLY A 48 -0.25 8.59 6.09
CA GLY A 48 -0.31 10.05 5.98
C GLY A 48 -1.39 10.49 4.99
N ALA A 49 -1.01 11.31 4.00
CA ALA A 49 -1.92 11.74 2.93
C ALA A 49 -2.52 10.57 2.14
N SER A 50 -1.89 9.39 2.11
CA SER A 50 -2.38 8.22 1.38
C SER A 50 -3.52 7.46 2.09
N LEU A 51 -3.91 7.88 3.30
CA LEU A 51 -5.01 7.24 4.03
C LEU A 51 -6.34 7.36 3.29
N HIS A 52 -6.57 8.46 2.55
CA HIS A 52 -7.78 8.58 1.73
C HIS A 52 -7.84 7.50 0.64
N HIS A 53 -6.70 7.15 0.03
CA HIS A 53 -6.64 6.07 -0.96
C HIS A 53 -6.87 4.68 -0.37
N LEU A 54 -6.49 4.47 0.90
CA LEU A 54 -6.87 3.24 1.60
C LEU A 54 -8.40 3.17 1.72
N ASN A 55 -9.05 4.26 2.12
CA ASN A 55 -10.50 4.31 2.25
C ASN A 55 -11.19 4.10 0.90
N GLU A 56 -10.72 4.76 -0.17
CA GLU A 56 -11.18 4.53 -1.54
C GLU A 56 -11.07 3.04 -1.92
N SER A 57 -9.95 2.39 -1.57
CA SER A 57 -9.76 0.96 -1.82
C SER A 57 -10.72 0.09 -1.00
N LEU A 58 -10.98 0.45 0.26
CA LEU A 58 -11.93 -0.25 1.12
C LEU A 58 -13.38 -0.10 0.63
N ASP A 59 -13.69 1.00 -0.04
CA ASP A 59 -14.96 1.25 -0.73
C ASP A 59 -15.03 0.59 -2.12
N GLY A 60 -13.97 -0.11 -2.53
CA GLY A 60 -13.89 -0.86 -3.78
C GLY A 60 -13.58 -0.01 -5.01
N MET A 61 -13.10 1.22 -4.82
CA MET A 61 -12.72 2.11 -5.92
C MET A 61 -11.39 1.70 -6.54
N GLU A 62 -11.23 2.03 -7.82
CA GLU A 62 -9.92 1.92 -8.48
C GLU A 62 -8.98 3.02 -7.98
N ILE A 63 -7.74 2.65 -7.68
CA ILE A 63 -6.69 3.57 -7.26
C ILE A 63 -5.48 3.49 -8.18
N THR A 64 -4.63 4.51 -8.16
CA THR A 64 -3.42 4.54 -9.00
C THR A 64 -2.37 3.54 -8.52
N VAL A 65 -1.42 3.18 -9.40
CA VAL A 65 -0.24 2.39 -9.01
C VAL A 65 0.52 3.01 -7.83
N TRP A 66 0.59 4.33 -7.76
CA TRP A 66 1.32 5.04 -6.71
C TRP A 66 0.62 4.91 -5.36
N SER A 67 -0.70 5.04 -5.36
CA SER A 67 -1.55 4.82 -4.19
C SER A 67 -1.43 3.37 -3.67
N ALA A 68 -1.45 2.39 -4.57
CA ALA A 68 -1.33 0.97 -4.21
C ALA A 68 0.03 0.67 -3.55
N MET A 69 1.11 1.27 -4.06
CA MET A 69 2.44 1.13 -3.46
C MET A 69 2.54 1.75 -2.06
N PHE A 70 1.96 2.94 -1.87
CA PHE A 70 1.97 3.59 -0.55
C PHE A 70 1.23 2.77 0.49
N ILE A 71 0.06 2.23 0.12
CA ILE A 71 -0.69 1.32 0.98
C ILE A 71 0.17 0.10 1.30
N GLU A 72 0.76 -0.53 0.29
CA GLU A 72 1.61 -1.70 0.48
C GLU A 72 2.82 -1.44 1.40
N TRP A 73 3.53 -0.33 1.22
CA TRP A 73 4.64 0.05 2.10
C TRP A 73 4.21 0.34 3.53
N SER A 74 2.99 0.85 3.72
CA SER A 74 2.46 1.12 5.04
C SER A 74 2.11 -0.16 5.79
N LEU A 75 1.64 -1.18 5.07
CA LEU A 75 1.28 -2.50 5.61
C LEU A 75 2.46 -3.47 5.69
N THR A 76 3.53 -3.22 4.95
CA THR A 76 4.71 -4.09 4.96
C THR A 76 5.71 -3.60 6.00
N PRO A 77 6.21 -4.46 6.88
CA PRO A 77 7.36 -4.16 7.73
C PRO A 77 8.63 -4.01 6.86
N ASP A 78 8.81 -2.89 6.16
CA ASP A 78 10.05 -2.67 5.41
C ASP A 78 11.15 -2.10 6.32
N THR A 79 12.26 -2.83 6.38
CA THR A 79 13.49 -2.59 7.17
C THR A 79 14.24 -1.31 6.77
N ARG A 80 13.74 -0.55 5.80
CA ARG A 80 14.34 0.69 5.28
C ARG A 80 13.77 1.97 5.89
N VAL A 81 12.50 1.97 6.33
CA VAL A 81 11.89 3.17 6.94
C VAL A 81 12.43 3.42 8.35
N ASN A 82 12.91 2.39 9.04
CA ASN A 82 13.61 2.56 10.32
C ASN A 82 14.99 3.23 10.20
N ARG A 83 15.60 3.33 9.01
CA ARG A 83 16.87 4.05 8.82
C ARG A 83 16.72 5.55 8.56
N MET A 84 15.50 6.06 8.38
CA MET A 84 15.25 7.50 8.25
C MET A 84 14.85 8.17 9.58
N ARG A 85 14.83 7.41 10.69
CA ARG A 85 14.65 7.97 12.04
C ARG A 85 15.97 8.21 12.78
N ASP A 86 17.11 7.91 12.15
CA ASP A 86 18.46 8.11 12.71
C ASP A 86 19.22 9.30 12.06
N PHE A 87 18.52 10.23 11.40
CA PHE A 87 19.09 11.49 10.90
C PHE A 87 18.32 12.70 11.42
#